data_AF-A0A8H6YSS5-F1
#
_entry.id   AF-A0A8H6YSS5-F1
#
_cell.length_a   1.000
_cell.length_b   1.000
_cell.length_c   1.000
_cell.angle_alpha   90.00
_cell.angle_beta   90.00
_cell.angle_gamma   90.00
#
_symmetry.space_group_name_H-M   'P 1'
#
loop_
_entity.id
_entity.type
_entity.pdbx_description
1 polymer ?
#
loop_
_entity_poly.entity_id
_entity_poly.type
_entity_poly.pdbx_seq_one_letter_code
_entity_poly.pdbx_strand_id
1 'polypeptide(L)'
;MQLRNSVTYDFVGFRPAPYLNMILGPTGTGKSSIACATCIRLDWPPKILGCATELPPFAESGHIEIELKILKGEGILVISGMLSAKAKSSTFTIGWKSASGAEVTERVARLNNEQVRNLCSFLSQNKVSAFAAMFVELLRETQNAVRDECLKGWNATLVEAGAQLKEVTEIALLTVLIPVQHYREARSSWLRLKM
;
A
#
# COMPACT_ATOMS: atom_id res chain seq x y z
N MET A 1 -0.11 -22.50 -1.71
CA MET A 1 0.02 -21.84 -3.03
C MET A 1 0.69 -22.81 -3.99
N GLN A 2 0.20 -22.91 -5.22
CA GLN A 2 0.80 -23.67 -6.30
C GLN A 2 0.90 -22.79 -7.55
N LEU A 3 2.00 -22.88 -8.28
CA LEU A 3 2.17 -22.29 -9.60
C LEU A 3 2.58 -23.37 -10.60
N ARG A 4 2.00 -23.36 -11.79
CA ARG A 4 2.36 -24.24 -12.91
C ARG A 4 2.55 -23.42 -14.17
N ASN A 5 3.49 -23.84 -15.03
CA ASN A 5 3.77 -23.23 -16.33
C ASN A 5 4.00 -21.71 -16.22
N SER A 6 4.84 -21.30 -15.29
CA SER A 6 5.35 -19.93 -15.24
C SER A 6 6.66 -19.83 -16.03
N VAL A 7 7.06 -18.62 -16.44
CA VAL A 7 8.32 -18.42 -17.20
C VAL A 7 9.55 -18.96 -16.46
N THR A 8 9.50 -19.04 -15.13
CA THR A 8 10.63 -19.49 -14.30
C THR A 8 10.44 -20.91 -13.73
N TYR A 9 9.23 -21.42 -13.68
CA TYR A 9 8.92 -22.71 -13.04
C TYR A 9 7.90 -23.50 -13.85
N ASP A 10 8.20 -24.75 -14.15
CA ASP A 10 7.23 -25.73 -14.66
C ASP A 10 6.18 -26.05 -13.59
N PHE A 11 6.64 -26.29 -12.36
CA PHE A 11 5.79 -26.49 -11.18
C PHE A 11 6.52 -26.04 -9.92
N VAL A 12 5.81 -25.32 -9.04
CA VAL A 12 6.28 -25.05 -7.69
C VAL A 12 5.11 -24.97 -6.71
N GLY A 13 5.30 -25.53 -5.51
CA GLY A 13 4.31 -25.54 -4.44
C GLY A 13 4.88 -24.99 -3.13
N PHE A 14 4.13 -24.11 -2.49
CA PHE A 14 4.47 -23.49 -1.20
C PHE A 14 3.36 -23.75 -0.18
N ARG A 15 3.76 -24.16 1.02
CA ARG A 15 2.90 -24.28 2.20
C ARG A 15 3.48 -23.43 3.33
N PRO A 16 3.21 -22.12 3.32
CA PRO A 16 3.72 -21.24 4.35
C PRO A 16 3.15 -21.61 5.73
N ALA A 17 3.99 -21.55 6.75
CA ALA A 17 3.61 -21.67 8.16
C ALA A 17 3.17 -20.31 8.73
N PRO A 18 2.55 -20.25 9.91
CA PRO A 18 2.31 -18.97 10.58
C PRO A 18 3.60 -18.17 10.83
N TYR A 19 3.46 -16.84 10.92
CA TYR A 19 4.54 -15.89 11.19
C TYR A 19 5.51 -15.68 10.01
N LEU A 20 6.74 -16.20 10.10
CA LEU A 20 7.82 -15.88 9.17
C LEU A 20 8.01 -16.99 8.15
N ASN A 21 7.86 -16.64 6.87
CA ASN A 21 8.22 -17.49 5.75
C ASN A 21 9.25 -16.75 4.89
N MET A 22 10.31 -17.43 4.51
CA MET A 22 11.42 -16.83 3.76
C MET A 22 11.60 -17.55 2.43
N ILE A 23 11.62 -16.79 1.34
CA ILE A 23 11.89 -17.28 -0.01
C ILE A 23 13.26 -16.71 -0.43
N LEU A 24 14.25 -17.60 -0.59
CA LEU A 24 15.64 -17.25 -0.87
C LEU A 24 16.09 -17.79 -2.23
N GLY A 25 17.07 -17.11 -2.84
CA GLY A 25 17.66 -17.55 -4.10
C GLY A 25 18.38 -16.43 -4.88
N PRO A 26 19.29 -16.77 -5.81
CA PRO A 26 19.97 -15.81 -6.68
C PRO A 26 19.02 -14.93 -7.52
N THR A 27 19.49 -13.80 -8.02
CA THR A 27 18.70 -12.97 -8.96
C THR A 27 18.30 -13.78 -10.20
N GLY A 28 17.07 -13.60 -10.68
CA GLY A 28 16.56 -14.34 -11.85
C GLY A 28 15.89 -15.69 -11.53
N THR A 29 15.97 -16.20 -10.29
CA THR A 29 15.33 -17.48 -9.93
C THR A 29 13.82 -17.42 -9.72
N GLY A 30 13.16 -16.31 -10.07
CA GLY A 30 11.68 -16.23 -10.01
C GLY A 30 11.07 -15.93 -8.64
N LYS A 31 11.85 -15.40 -7.68
CA LYS A 31 11.33 -14.97 -6.36
C LYS A 31 10.25 -13.89 -6.48
N SER A 32 10.49 -12.88 -7.30
CA SER A 32 9.53 -11.82 -7.61
C SER A 32 8.31 -12.34 -8.38
N SER A 33 8.49 -13.40 -9.19
CA SER A 33 7.40 -14.06 -9.90
C SER A 33 6.36 -14.66 -8.94
N ILE A 34 6.80 -15.19 -7.80
CA ILE A 34 5.90 -15.72 -6.75
C ILE A 34 5.08 -14.60 -6.11
N ALA A 35 5.73 -13.49 -5.76
CA ALA A 35 5.06 -12.31 -5.20
C ALA A 35 4.03 -11.76 -6.20
N CYS A 36 4.39 -11.70 -7.48
CA CYS A 36 3.49 -11.20 -8.52
C CYS A 36 2.30 -12.14 -8.79
N ALA A 37 2.55 -13.45 -8.87
CA ALA A 37 1.49 -14.46 -9.00
C ALA A 37 0.48 -14.36 -7.84
N THR A 38 0.96 -14.04 -6.63
CA THR A 38 0.11 -13.81 -5.47
C THR A 38 -0.83 -12.62 -5.68
N CYS A 39 -0.28 -11.47 -6.08
CA CYS A 39 -1.08 -10.27 -6.35
C CYS A 39 -2.12 -10.50 -7.45
N ILE A 40 -1.74 -11.15 -8.55
CA ILE A 40 -2.65 -11.42 -9.67
C ILE A 40 -3.80 -12.30 -9.22
N ARG A 41 -3.49 -13.40 -8.52
CA ARG A 41 -4.51 -14.38 -8.12
C ARG A 41 -5.49 -13.84 -7.08
N LEU A 42 -5.06 -12.86 -6.28
CA LEU A 42 -5.89 -12.18 -5.30
C LEU A 42 -6.56 -10.90 -5.86
N ASP A 43 -6.46 -10.66 -7.17
CA ASP A 43 -7.02 -9.50 -7.87
C ASP A 43 -6.53 -8.14 -7.34
N TRP A 44 -5.24 -8.07 -6.97
CA TRP A 44 -4.65 -6.83 -6.48
C TRP A 44 -4.22 -5.93 -7.63
N PRO A 45 -4.40 -4.61 -7.50
CA PRO A 45 -4.02 -3.68 -8.55
C PRO A 45 -2.51 -3.76 -8.82
N PRO A 46 -2.07 -3.81 -10.10
CA PRO A 46 -0.65 -3.89 -10.48
C PRO A 46 0.23 -2.80 -9.87
N LYS A 47 -0.37 -1.63 -9.60
CA LYS A 47 0.27 -0.51 -8.89
C LYS A 47 0.88 -0.94 -7.56
N ILE A 48 0.35 -1.95 -6.86
CA ILE A 48 0.90 -2.44 -5.58
C ILE A 48 2.29 -3.05 -5.78
N LEU A 49 2.53 -3.74 -6.89
CA LEU A 49 3.81 -4.39 -7.19
C LEU A 49 4.91 -3.43 -7.60
N GLY A 50 4.61 -2.16 -7.92
CA GLY A 50 5.60 -1.23 -8.46
C GLY A 50 6.25 -1.72 -9.77
N CYS A 51 5.63 -2.71 -10.41
CA CYS A 51 5.91 -3.14 -11.77
C CYS A 51 5.06 -2.31 -12.72
N ALA A 52 5.52 -2.18 -13.97
CA ALA A 52 4.79 -1.54 -15.05
C ALA A 52 3.34 -2.06 -15.15
N THR A 53 2.50 -1.29 -15.83
CA THR A 53 1.07 -1.49 -16.13
C THR A 53 0.67 -2.86 -16.70
N GLU A 54 1.62 -3.78 -16.94
CA GLU A 54 1.38 -5.08 -17.57
C GLU A 54 1.68 -6.24 -16.62
N LEU A 55 0.87 -7.29 -16.74
CA LEU A 55 1.05 -8.57 -16.06
C LEU A 55 2.44 -9.13 -16.43
N PRO A 56 3.15 -9.82 -15.51
CA PRO A 56 4.38 -10.51 -15.86
C PRO A 56 4.16 -11.47 -17.02
N PRO A 57 5.19 -11.74 -17.81
CA PRO A 57 5.10 -12.82 -18.78
C PRO A 57 4.89 -14.13 -18.00
N PHE A 58 3.75 -14.77 -18.23
CA PHE A 58 3.52 -16.17 -17.93
C PHE A 58 3.54 -16.95 -19.24
N ALA A 59 3.74 -18.27 -19.19
CA ALA A 59 3.63 -19.09 -20.39
C ALA A 59 2.20 -19.03 -20.97
N GLU A 60 1.99 -19.57 -22.17
CA GLU A 60 0.69 -19.51 -22.85
C GLU A 60 -0.48 -20.07 -22.01
N SER A 61 -0.21 -20.97 -21.07
CA SER A 61 -1.17 -21.62 -20.16
C SER A 61 -0.67 -21.76 -18.72
N GLY A 62 -0.45 -20.63 -18.04
CA GLY A 62 -0.09 -20.60 -16.62
C GLY A 62 -1.28 -20.97 -15.71
N HIS A 63 -1.04 -21.73 -14.64
CA HIS A 63 -2.04 -22.01 -13.60
C HIS A 63 -1.54 -21.57 -12.23
N ILE A 64 -2.36 -20.80 -11.52
CA ILE A 64 -2.05 -20.33 -10.17
C ILE A 64 -3.19 -20.73 -9.23
N GLU A 65 -2.82 -21.24 -8.07
CA GLU A 65 -3.76 -21.62 -7.02
C GLU A 65 -3.26 -21.14 -5.67
N ILE A 66 -4.13 -20.46 -4.92
CA ILE A 66 -3.85 -19.99 -3.57
C ILE A 66 -4.94 -20.48 -2.65
N GLU A 67 -4.52 -21.13 -1.57
CA GLU A 67 -5.39 -21.55 -0.49
C GLU A 67 -5.13 -20.60 0.69
N LEU A 68 -6.20 -19.96 1.16
CA LEU A 68 -6.18 -19.06 2.30
C LEU A 68 -6.95 -19.71 3.44
N LYS A 69 -6.28 -19.93 4.58
CA LYS A 69 -6.91 -20.44 5.79
C LYS A 69 -7.59 -19.28 6.54
N ILE A 70 -8.87 -19.44 6.85
CA ILE A 70 -9.64 -18.41 7.57
C ILE A 70 -9.51 -18.66 9.07
N LEU A 71 -8.99 -17.67 9.82
CA LEU A 71 -8.70 -17.81 11.25
C LEU A 71 -9.97 -17.89 12.13
N LYS A 72 -11.12 -17.42 11.65
CA LYS A 72 -12.40 -17.36 12.39
C LYS A 72 -13.30 -18.60 12.23
N GLY A 73 -12.73 -19.76 11.89
CA GLY A 73 -13.49 -21.03 11.80
C GLY A 73 -14.31 -21.22 10.51
N GLU A 74 -14.20 -20.31 9.54
CA GLU A 74 -14.98 -20.36 8.28
C GLU A 74 -14.37 -21.27 7.19
N GLY A 75 -13.42 -22.15 7.54
CA GLY A 75 -12.81 -23.10 6.62
C GLY A 75 -11.67 -22.52 5.76
N ILE A 76 -11.49 -23.10 4.56
CA ILE A 76 -10.40 -22.75 3.63
C ILE A 76 -11.02 -22.10 2.40
N LEU A 77 -10.55 -20.89 2.08
CA LEU A 77 -10.88 -20.21 0.83
C LEU A 77 -9.83 -20.60 -0.23
N VAL A 78 -10.26 -21.34 -1.25
CA VAL A 78 -9.40 -21.71 -2.38
C VAL A 78 -9.71 -20.81 -3.56
N ILE A 79 -8.70 -20.08 -4.03
CA ILE A 79 -8.77 -19.15 -5.15
C ILE A 79 -7.81 -19.64 -6.24
N SER A 80 -8.31 -20.17 -7.35
CA SER A 80 -7.49 -20.74 -8.43
C SER A 80 -7.94 -20.29 -9.82
N GLY A 81 -7.03 -20.27 -10.79
CA GLY A 81 -7.38 -19.88 -12.14
C GLY A 81 -6.22 -19.93 -13.12
N MET A 82 -6.56 -19.70 -14.39
CA MET A 82 -5.61 -19.73 -15.48
C MET A 82 -5.22 -18.32 -15.90
N LEU A 83 -3.95 -18.18 -16.26
CA LEU A 83 -3.40 -16.98 -16.86
C LEU A 83 -2.91 -17.32 -18.25
N SER A 84 -3.38 -16.57 -19.25
CA SER A 84 -2.91 -16.72 -20.62
C SER A 84 -2.24 -15.44 -21.10
N ALA A 85 -1.01 -15.59 -21.62
CA ALA A 85 -0.27 -14.49 -22.22
C ALA A 85 -1.01 -13.83 -23.39
N LYS A 86 -1.85 -14.59 -24.12
CA LYS A 86 -2.61 -14.10 -25.29
C LYS A 86 -3.81 -13.23 -24.91
N ALA A 87 -4.51 -13.60 -23.84
CA ALA A 87 -5.77 -12.96 -23.48
C ALA A 87 -5.59 -11.67 -22.65
N LYS A 88 -4.37 -11.41 -22.14
CA LYS A 88 -4.09 -10.37 -21.13
C LYS A 88 -5.09 -10.37 -19.95
N SER A 89 -5.79 -11.49 -19.75
CA SER A 89 -6.86 -11.63 -18.76
C SER A 89 -6.62 -12.90 -17.95
N SER A 90 -7.13 -12.87 -16.72
CA SER A 90 -7.07 -13.99 -15.79
C SER A 90 -8.48 -14.50 -15.55
N THR A 91 -8.63 -15.83 -15.53
CA THR A 91 -9.88 -16.43 -15.06
C THR A 91 -9.80 -16.59 -13.56
N PHE A 92 -10.93 -16.45 -12.86
CA PHE A 92 -10.99 -16.69 -11.43
C PHE A 92 -11.98 -17.80 -11.11
N THR A 93 -11.59 -18.65 -10.18
CA THR A 93 -12.50 -19.57 -9.52
C THR A 93 -12.31 -19.49 -8.00
N ILE A 94 -13.43 -19.64 -7.28
CA ILE A 94 -13.50 -19.74 -5.83
C ILE A 94 -14.15 -21.08 -5.50
N GLY A 95 -13.46 -21.95 -4.78
CA GLY A 95 -14.00 -23.26 -4.36
C GLY A 95 -14.60 -24.05 -5.54
N TRP A 96 -13.90 -24.06 -6.69
CA TRP A 96 -14.27 -24.72 -7.94
C TRP A 96 -15.38 -24.08 -8.78
N LYS A 97 -15.93 -22.92 -8.36
CA LYS A 97 -16.91 -22.17 -9.14
C LYS A 97 -16.27 -20.97 -9.83
N SER A 98 -16.65 -20.69 -11.07
CA SER A 98 -16.23 -19.47 -11.76
C SER A 98 -16.66 -18.23 -10.98
N ALA A 99 -15.75 -17.29 -10.82
CA ALA A 99 -15.93 -16.07 -10.03
C ALA A 99 -15.42 -14.86 -10.82
N SER A 100 -15.93 -13.68 -10.49
CA SER A 100 -15.40 -12.42 -11.01
C SER A 100 -14.22 -11.92 -10.15
N GLY A 101 -13.38 -11.04 -10.71
CA GLY A 101 -12.34 -10.35 -9.93
C GLY A 101 -12.94 -9.55 -8.75
N ALA A 102 -14.09 -8.90 -8.98
CA ALA A 102 -14.81 -8.17 -7.93
C ALA A 102 -15.22 -9.08 -6.76
N GLU A 103 -15.72 -10.28 -7.06
CA GLU A 103 -16.08 -11.28 -6.04
C GLU A 103 -14.85 -11.78 -5.26
N VAL A 104 -13.73 -12.02 -5.97
CA VAL A 104 -12.46 -12.37 -5.33
C VAL A 104 -11.99 -11.25 -4.41
N THR A 105 -11.99 -10.01 -4.88
CA THR A 105 -11.63 -8.82 -4.12
C THR A 105 -12.49 -8.69 -2.86
N GLU A 106 -13.80 -8.86 -2.99
CA GLU A 106 -14.73 -8.81 -1.85
C GLU A 106 -14.42 -9.93 -0.83
N ARG A 107 -14.24 -11.17 -1.30
CA ARG A 107 -13.98 -12.31 -0.42
C ARG A 107 -12.65 -12.17 0.32
N VAL A 108 -11.61 -11.70 -0.37
CA VAL A 108 -10.29 -11.43 0.22
C VAL A 108 -10.37 -10.26 1.21
N ALA A 109 -11.14 -9.21 0.89
CA ALA A 109 -11.34 -8.06 1.78
C ALA A 109 -11.98 -8.47 3.13
N ARG A 110 -12.93 -9.41 3.13
CA ARG A 110 -13.53 -9.95 4.36
C ARG A 110 -12.52 -10.70 5.25
N LEU A 111 -11.51 -11.33 4.64
CA LEU A 111 -10.49 -12.08 5.37
C LEU A 111 -9.42 -11.16 5.95
N ASN A 112 -9.00 -10.17 5.17
CA ASN A 112 -7.83 -9.36 5.46
C ASN A 112 -8.14 -7.88 5.72
N ASN A 113 -9.41 -7.50 5.96
CA ASN A 113 -9.90 -6.16 6.33
C ASN A 113 -8.96 -5.03 5.87
N GLU A 114 -8.97 -4.76 4.56
CA GLU A 114 -8.30 -3.63 3.88
C GLU A 114 -6.76 -3.56 3.91
N GLN A 115 -6.05 -4.30 4.78
CA GLN A 115 -4.59 -4.22 4.96
C GLN A 115 -3.80 -4.49 3.69
N VAL A 116 -4.33 -5.34 2.83
CA VAL A 116 -3.71 -5.76 1.58
C VAL A 116 -3.43 -4.59 0.61
N ARG A 117 -4.17 -3.49 0.72
CA ARG A 117 -3.94 -2.28 -0.09
C ARG A 117 -2.92 -1.33 0.53
N ASN A 118 -2.56 -1.55 1.79
CA ASN A 118 -1.59 -0.76 2.51
C ASN A 118 -0.17 -1.11 2.07
N LEU A 119 0.61 -0.09 1.72
CA LEU A 119 2.01 -0.21 1.32
C LEU A 119 2.86 -0.98 2.34
N CYS A 120 2.56 -0.88 3.64
CA CYS A 120 3.29 -1.54 4.72
C CYS A 120 2.97 -3.04 4.86
N SER A 121 1.87 -3.53 4.29
CA SER A 121 1.50 -4.96 4.36
C SER A 121 2.03 -5.77 3.17
N PHE A 122 2.35 -5.10 2.06
CA PHE A 122 2.98 -5.70 0.90
C PHE A 122 3.95 -4.71 0.24
N LEU A 123 5.23 -4.84 0.59
CA LEU A 123 6.32 -4.03 0.02
C LEU A 123 6.97 -4.80 -1.13
N SER A 124 6.77 -4.32 -2.36
CA SER A 124 7.56 -4.80 -3.48
C SER A 124 8.94 -4.14 -3.50
N GLN A 125 9.94 -4.84 -4.04
CA GLN A 125 11.33 -4.36 -4.10
C GLN A 125 11.45 -2.97 -4.73
N ASN A 126 10.70 -2.69 -5.80
CA ASN A 126 10.70 -1.39 -6.48
C ASN A 126 10.07 -0.27 -5.65
N LYS A 127 9.25 -0.61 -4.66
CA LYS A 127 8.62 0.35 -3.76
C LYS A 127 9.40 0.60 -2.49
N VAL A 128 10.40 -0.22 -2.15
CA VAL A 128 11.20 -0.01 -0.92
C VAL A 128 11.94 1.32 -0.96
N SER A 129 12.52 1.71 -2.11
CA SER A 129 13.20 2.99 -2.27
C SER A 129 12.24 4.18 -2.21
N ALA A 130 11.09 4.08 -2.91
CA ALA A 130 10.04 5.10 -2.86
C ALA A 130 9.43 5.25 -1.46
N PHE A 131 9.27 4.14 -0.74
CA PHE A 131 8.78 4.10 0.63
C PHE A 131 9.74 4.81 1.60
N ALA A 132 11.05 4.60 1.46
CA ALA A 132 12.06 5.30 2.27
C ALA A 132 12.09 6.82 2.01
N ALA A 133 11.61 7.28 0.86
CA ALA A 133 11.54 8.69 0.49
C ALA A 133 10.23 9.38 0.95
N MET A 134 9.24 8.64 1.43
CA MET A 134 7.98 9.18 1.94
C MET A 134 8.14 9.61 3.41
N PHE A 135 7.89 10.89 3.72
CA PHE A 135 7.94 11.38 5.11
C PHE A 135 6.54 11.42 5.76
N VAL A 136 5.62 12.21 5.20
CA VAL A 136 4.27 12.38 5.75
C VAL A 136 3.33 11.24 5.35
N GLU A 137 3.44 10.76 4.12
CA GLU A 137 2.63 9.65 3.61
C GLU A 137 2.95 8.33 4.33
N LEU A 138 4.21 8.15 4.74
CA LEU A 138 4.66 7.00 5.52
C LEU A 138 3.93 6.89 6.85
N LEU A 139 3.71 8.01 7.56
CA LEU A 139 2.96 8.02 8.80
C LEU A 139 1.51 7.60 8.59
N ARG A 140 0.87 8.08 7.52
CA ARG A 140 -0.51 7.72 7.17
C ARG A 140 -0.62 6.24 6.81
N GLU A 141 0.28 5.72 6.00
CA GLU A 141 0.33 4.30 5.66
C GLU A 141 0.63 3.42 6.89
N THR A 142 1.50 3.87 7.79
CA THR A 142 1.77 3.16 9.06
C THR A 142 0.52 3.11 9.94
N GLN A 143 -0.18 4.24 10.11
CA GLN A 143 -1.44 4.29 10.87
C GLN A 143 -2.53 3.42 10.24
N ASN A 144 -2.62 3.42 8.90
CA ASN A 144 -3.52 2.52 8.16
C ASN A 144 -3.20 1.04 8.45
N ALA A 145 -1.94 0.68 8.74
CA ALA A 145 -1.51 -0.71 8.93
C ALA A 145 -1.82 -1.21 10.34
N VAL A 146 -1.69 -0.32 11.33
CA VAL A 146 -1.92 -0.59 12.77
C VAL A 146 -3.40 -0.81 13.08
N ARG A 147 -4.33 -0.36 12.22
CA ARG A 147 -5.80 -0.55 12.34
C ARG A 147 -6.44 0.07 13.58
N ASP A 148 -5.85 1.14 14.10
CA ASP A 148 -6.49 1.94 15.13
C ASP A 148 -7.30 3.05 14.45
N GLU A 149 -8.64 2.97 14.56
CA GLU A 149 -9.55 3.95 13.99
C GLU A 149 -9.38 5.35 14.62
N CYS A 150 -8.98 5.40 15.90
CA CYS A 150 -8.72 6.66 16.60
C CYS A 150 -7.45 7.33 16.10
N LEU A 151 -6.39 6.58 15.74
CA LEU A 151 -5.14 7.15 15.22
C LEU A 151 -5.37 7.99 13.96
N LYS A 152 -6.24 7.54 13.05
CA LYS A 152 -6.60 8.28 11.84
C LYS A 152 -7.32 9.59 12.18
N GLY A 153 -8.31 9.50 13.08
CA GLY A 153 -9.08 10.65 13.54
C GLY A 153 -8.21 11.71 14.20
N TRP A 154 -7.35 11.29 15.14
CA TRP A 154 -6.43 12.19 15.83
C TRP A 154 -5.44 12.84 14.88
N ASN A 155 -4.89 12.10 13.92
CA ASN A 155 -4.00 12.68 12.92
C ASN A 155 -4.73 13.73 12.06
N ALA A 156 -5.96 13.45 11.64
CA ALA A 156 -6.77 14.43 10.91
C ALA A 156 -7.02 15.71 11.73
N THR A 157 -7.39 15.57 13.00
CA THR A 157 -7.58 16.71 13.91
C THR A 157 -6.30 17.52 14.09
N LEU A 158 -5.13 16.87 14.24
CA LEU A 158 -3.85 17.56 14.38
C LEU A 158 -3.46 18.32 13.11
N VAL A 159 -3.72 17.74 11.93
CA VAL A 159 -3.48 18.41 10.64
C VAL A 159 -4.35 19.66 10.51
N GLU A 160 -5.63 19.56 10.89
CA GLU A 160 -6.55 20.69 10.84
C GLU A 160 -6.18 21.79 11.85
N ALA A 161 -5.89 21.42 13.10
CA ALA A 161 -5.46 22.37 14.13
C ALA A 161 -4.14 23.06 13.75
N GLY A 162 -3.20 22.34 13.12
CA GLY A 162 -1.96 22.90 12.60
C GLY A 162 -2.18 23.92 11.48
N ALA A 163 -3.16 23.68 10.59
CA ALA A 163 -3.53 24.62 9.54
C ALA A 163 -4.14 25.90 10.13
N GLN A 164 -5.07 25.77 11.08
CA GLN A 164 -5.70 26.90 11.78
C GLN A 164 -4.66 27.73 12.54
N LEU A 165 -3.73 27.08 13.25
CA LEU A 165 -2.67 27.79 13.97
C LEU A 165 -1.79 28.61 13.03
N LYS A 166 -1.46 28.06 11.86
CA LYS A 166 -0.63 28.75 10.86
C LYS A 166 -1.32 30.01 10.35
N GLU A 167 -2.62 29.92 10.03
CA GLU A 167 -3.45 31.05 9.59
C GLU A 167 -3.53 32.14 10.67
N VAL A 168 -3.83 31.78 11.91
CA VAL A 168 -3.89 32.72 13.04
C VAL A 168 -2.54 33.41 13.27
N THR A 169 -1.44 32.66 13.16
CA THR A 169 -0.08 33.20 13.34
C THR A 169 0.27 34.19 12.23
N GLU A 170 -0.12 33.90 10.99
CA GLU A 170 0.10 34.78 9.83
C GLU A 170 -0.71 36.08 9.95
N ILE A 171 -1.97 35.98 10.37
CA ILE A 171 -2.82 37.15 10.67
C ILE A 171 -2.21 37.98 11.79
N ALA A 172 -1.78 37.36 12.90
CA ALA A 172 -1.16 38.06 14.02
C ALA A 172 0.15 38.77 13.62
N LEU A 173 0.95 38.15 12.75
CA LEU A 173 2.16 38.75 12.18
C LEU A 173 1.84 40.01 11.37
N LEU A 174 0.89 39.92 10.44
CA LEU A 174 0.52 41.02 9.54
C LEU A 174 -0.22 42.17 10.23
N THR A 175 -1.10 41.86 11.18
CA THR A 175 -2.02 42.85 11.75
C THR A 175 -1.54 43.46 13.05
N VAL A 176 -0.71 42.75 13.81
CA VAL A 176 -0.28 43.18 15.14
C VAL A 176 1.24 43.41 15.20
N LEU A 177 2.04 42.42 14.84
CA LEU A 177 3.49 42.48 15.04
C LEU A 177 4.19 43.48 14.10
N ILE A 178 3.91 43.41 12.80
CA ILE A 178 4.53 44.30 11.80
C ILE A 178 4.19 45.79 12.07
N PRO A 179 2.93 46.18 12.30
CA PRO A 179 2.61 47.57 12.63
C PRO A 179 3.24 48.05 13.94
N VAL A 180 3.31 47.19 14.97
CA VAL A 180 3.96 47.52 16.25
C VAL A 180 5.47 47.71 16.09
N GLN A 181 6.12 46.90 15.25
CA GLN A 181 7.54 47.06 14.92
C GLN A 181 7.80 48.38 14.19
N HIS A 182 7.03 48.69 13.14
CA HIS A 182 7.14 49.98 12.45
C HIS A 182 6.94 51.17 13.39
N TYR A 183 5.97 51.10 14.33
CA TYR A 183 5.78 52.15 15.33
C TYR A 183 6.99 52.28 16.27
N ARG A 184 7.57 51.18 16.74
CA ARG A 184 8.77 51.19 17.60
C ARG A 184 9.98 51.79 16.89
N GLU A 185 10.19 51.45 15.62
CA GLU A 185 11.26 51.99 14.79
C GLU A 185 11.08 53.50 14.53
N ALA A 186 9.87 53.92 14.17
CA ALA A 186 9.55 55.34 13.99
C ALA A 186 9.76 56.16 15.27
N ARG A 187 9.29 55.64 16.42
CA ARG A 187 9.47 56.28 17.72
C ARG A 187 10.94 56.39 18.14
N SER A 188 11.72 55.33 17.93
CA SER A 188 13.16 55.34 18.27
C SER A 188 13.97 56.29 17.37
N SER A 189 13.60 56.41 16.09
CA SER A 189 14.18 57.41 15.19
C SER A 189 13.85 58.86 15.64
N TRP A 190 12.59 59.12 15.99
CA TRP A 190 12.16 60.44 16.48
C TRP A 190 12.84 60.84 17.80
N LEU A 191 13.05 59.90 18.72
CA LEU A 191 13.76 60.15 19.98
C LEU A 191 15.24 60.50 19.75
N ARG A 192 15.90 59.91 18.75
CA ARG A 192 17.29 60.24 18.38
C ARG A 192 17.44 61.62 17.74
N LEU A 193 16.43 62.10 17.02
CA LEU A 193 16.40 63.45 16.43
C LEU A 193 16.14 64.55 17.46
N LYS A 194 15.71 64.20 18.68
CA LYS A 194 15.41 65.14 19.76
C LYS A 194 16.51 65.26 20.82
N MET A 195 17.57 64.46 20.75
CA MET A 195 18.83 64.66 21.50
C MET A 195 19.82 65.40 20.63
#